data_AF-A0A1V4LRY8-F1
#
_entry.id   AF-A0A1V4LRY8-F1
#
_cell.length_a   1.000
_cell.length_b   1.000
_cell.length_c   1.000
_cell.angle_alpha   90.00
_cell.angle_beta   90.00
_cell.angle_gamma   90.00
#
_symmetry.space_group_name_H-M   'P 1'
#
loop_
_entity.id
_entity.type
_entity.pdbx_description
1 polymer ?
#
loop_
_entity_poly.entity_id
_entity_poly.type
_entity_poly.pdbx_seq_one_letter_code
_entity_poly.pdbx_strand_id
1 'polypeptide(L)'
;MSRQAFMRGGLCVLLLGGLALSSLAHAASTYTFGLLFTNAPCSGGWSKSGNTFTCSGQMTLGSGDALATSILIFGNITVVANEGFTLDSNTIGTPTKTIALVSDVGAIEVVGTGSTFSASVSSTDGAISMTNATVAGSVKTTNGALTLVGGTIAGVAQAGGAITATGAAVTGNLTSHSGAITLTGGSVGGNALAAGVITATDSTVTGNLTSSAAAITLVRGSVWGDVNAAAAITITDSCIGGSVQASGAITLTRTTVGNNVQAGGAITATDSCIAGTVMAGGATTITGGCSSSPVQSSCKATPPTTPLDHFAFSYAGAALTCNPQPITISACSSCRLQPLRRSSQY
;
A
#
# COMPACT_ATOMS: atom_id res chain seq x y z
N MET A 1 83.40 17.30 0.82
CA MET A 1 83.61 17.16 2.28
C MET A 1 82.71 18.15 3.00
N SER A 2 81.96 17.67 4.00
CA SER A 2 81.39 18.38 5.16
C SER A 2 80.50 19.62 4.91
N ARG A 3 79.16 19.53 4.97
CA ARG A 3 78.25 19.57 6.15
C ARG A 3 78.10 20.94 6.84
N GLN A 4 76.82 21.30 7.03
CA GLN A 4 76.19 22.26 7.98
C GLN A 4 76.25 23.75 7.62
N ALA A 5 75.24 24.60 7.88
CA ALA A 5 73.83 24.50 8.32
C ALA A 5 73.26 25.93 8.28
N PHE A 6 71.95 26.13 8.04
CA PHE A 6 71.02 26.82 8.97
C PHE A 6 69.63 27.03 8.34
N MET A 7 68.60 26.58 9.06
CA MET A 7 67.19 26.88 8.81
C MET A 7 66.83 28.28 9.32
N ARG A 8 65.96 28.99 8.58
CA ARG A 8 64.94 29.93 9.07
C ARG A 8 63.81 29.84 8.02
N GLY A 9 62.63 29.32 8.32
CA GLY A 9 61.65 29.92 9.21
C GLY A 9 60.64 30.68 8.34
N GLY A 10 59.65 29.97 7.81
CA GLY A 10 58.67 30.52 6.86
C GLY A 10 57.34 29.79 6.98
N LEU A 11 56.51 30.32 7.87
CA LEU A 11 55.11 30.02 8.10
C LEU A 11 54.33 29.95 6.77
N CYS A 12 53.87 28.76 6.37
CA CYS A 12 52.94 28.61 5.25
C CYS A 12 51.75 27.78 5.73
N VAL A 13 50.82 28.47 6.40
CA VAL A 13 49.48 27.99 6.70
C VAL A 13 48.75 27.90 5.35
N LEU A 14 48.78 26.73 4.73
CA LEU A 14 47.91 26.41 3.60
C LEU A 14 46.48 26.29 4.14
N LEU A 15 45.67 27.31 3.86
CA LEU A 15 44.22 27.30 3.97
C LEU A 15 43.67 26.05 3.26
N LEU A 16 43.27 25.03 4.02
CA LEU A 16 42.24 24.10 3.58
C LEU A 16 40.93 24.89 3.55
N GLY A 17 40.60 25.44 2.38
CA GLY A 17 39.26 25.90 2.06
C GLY A 17 38.33 24.69 1.97
N GLY A 18 37.86 24.22 3.12
CA GLY A 18 36.71 23.33 3.20
C GLY A 18 35.48 24.11 2.71
N LEU A 19 35.09 23.89 1.46
CA LEU A 19 33.71 24.12 1.03
C LEU A 19 32.83 23.14 1.82
N ALA A 20 32.49 23.51 3.04
CA ALA A 20 31.26 23.05 3.65
C ALA A 20 30.14 23.65 2.80
N LEU A 21 29.59 22.86 1.87
CA LEU A 21 28.22 23.08 1.41
C LEU A 21 27.35 22.88 2.65
N SER A 22 27.19 23.94 3.43
CA SER A 22 26.14 24.03 4.43
C SER A 22 24.84 23.87 3.66
N SER A 23 24.27 22.68 3.70
CA SER A 23 22.86 22.46 3.44
C SER A 23 22.12 23.47 4.30
N LEU A 24 21.65 24.56 3.69
CA LEU A 24 20.75 25.49 4.34
C LEU A 24 19.55 24.65 4.76
N ALA A 25 19.44 24.37 6.06
CA ALA A 25 18.29 23.67 6.60
C ALA A 25 17.06 24.53 6.28
N HIS A 26 16.26 24.10 5.32
CA HIS A 26 15.00 24.77 5.01
C HIS A 26 14.10 24.60 6.23
N ALA A 27 13.63 25.70 6.81
CA ALA A 27 12.69 25.64 7.90
C ALA A 27 11.33 25.21 7.34
N ALA A 28 10.89 24.00 7.69
CA ALA A 28 9.57 23.49 7.36
C ALA A 28 8.49 24.49 7.79
N SER A 29 7.59 24.80 6.87
CA SER A 29 6.49 25.76 7.05
C SER A 29 5.15 25.05 7.21
N THR A 30 4.29 25.58 8.07
CA THR A 30 2.91 25.09 8.21
C THR A 30 1.95 26.07 7.54
N TYR A 31 1.24 25.60 6.51
CA TYR A 31 0.20 26.34 5.83
C TYR A 31 -1.17 25.99 6.39
N THR A 32 -1.93 27.00 6.76
CA THR A 32 -3.21 26.84 7.46
C THR A 32 -4.38 27.30 6.59
N PHE A 33 -5.32 26.40 6.36
CA PHE A 33 -6.60 26.72 5.73
C PHE A 33 -7.57 27.31 6.76
N GLY A 34 -7.98 28.55 6.55
CA GLY A 34 -8.88 29.30 7.44
C GLY A 34 -10.30 29.46 6.89
N LEU A 35 -11.15 30.16 7.65
CA LEU A 35 -12.54 30.41 7.24
C LEU A 35 -12.64 31.22 5.94
N LEU A 36 -11.75 32.20 5.75
CA LEU A 36 -11.83 33.15 4.64
C LEU A 36 -10.59 33.17 3.73
N PHE A 37 -9.48 32.57 4.16
CA PHE A 37 -8.23 32.60 3.41
C PHE A 37 -7.38 31.36 3.70
N THR A 38 -6.37 31.14 2.87
CA THR A 38 -5.28 30.20 3.08
C THR A 38 -3.97 30.88 2.68
N ASN A 39 -2.88 30.54 3.37
CA ASN A 39 -1.53 30.96 2.98
C ASN A 39 -0.78 29.87 2.22
N ALA A 40 -1.46 28.76 1.86
CA ALA A 40 -0.84 27.65 1.14
C ALA A 40 -0.40 28.09 -0.28
N PRO A 41 0.77 27.63 -0.74
CA PRO A 41 1.28 27.97 -2.06
C PRO A 41 0.37 27.41 -3.15
N CYS A 42 0.14 28.21 -4.18
CA CYS A 42 -0.63 27.86 -5.37
C CYS A 42 -0.06 28.66 -6.54
N SER A 43 0.23 28.01 -7.67
CA SER A 43 0.69 28.73 -8.88
C SER A 43 -0.42 29.56 -9.53
N GLY A 44 -1.69 29.26 -9.21
CA GLY A 44 -2.88 29.97 -9.66
C GLY A 44 -3.61 30.72 -8.55
N GLY A 45 -4.93 30.83 -8.69
CA GLY A 45 -5.80 31.48 -7.70
C GLY A 45 -6.48 30.47 -6.77
N TRP A 46 -6.72 30.90 -5.53
CA TRP A 46 -7.53 30.15 -4.57
C TRP A 46 -9.00 30.53 -4.68
N SER A 47 -9.87 29.53 -4.60
CA SER A 47 -11.31 29.68 -4.39
C SER A 47 -11.77 28.73 -3.30
N LYS A 48 -12.94 29.00 -2.71
CA LYS A 48 -13.52 28.18 -1.64
C LYS A 48 -15.00 27.97 -1.87
N SER A 49 -15.45 26.73 -1.73
CA SER A 49 -16.86 26.36 -1.69
C SER A 49 -17.10 25.35 -0.57
N GLY A 50 -17.87 25.74 0.46
CA GLY A 50 -18.04 24.94 1.66
C GLY A 50 -16.70 24.64 2.37
N ASN A 51 -16.40 23.36 2.59
CA ASN A 51 -15.13 22.88 3.16
C ASN A 51 -14.09 22.50 2.08
N THR A 52 -14.31 22.88 0.82
CA THR A 52 -13.39 22.62 -0.28
C THR A 52 -12.63 23.89 -0.64
N PHE A 53 -11.30 23.80 -0.63
CA PHE A 53 -10.40 24.85 -1.09
C PHE A 53 -9.79 24.42 -2.41
N THR A 54 -9.93 25.24 -3.45
CA THR A 54 -9.49 24.90 -4.80
C THR A 54 -8.43 25.89 -5.27
N CYS A 55 -7.23 25.37 -5.51
CA CYS A 55 -6.17 26.03 -6.26
C CYS A 55 -6.40 25.75 -7.75
N SER A 56 -6.52 26.82 -8.55
CA SER A 56 -6.72 26.68 -10.00
C SER A 56 -5.49 26.17 -10.74
N GLY A 57 -4.32 26.16 -10.10
CA GLY A 57 -3.05 25.69 -10.63
C GLY A 57 -2.50 24.48 -9.87
N GLN A 58 -1.18 24.43 -9.74
CA GLN A 58 -0.43 23.41 -9.01
C GLN A 58 -0.10 23.88 -7.60
N MET A 59 -0.06 22.94 -6.66
CA MET A 59 0.49 23.14 -5.33
C MET A 59 1.85 22.44 -5.18
N THR A 60 2.86 23.20 -4.78
CA THR A 60 4.19 22.66 -4.47
C THR A 60 4.51 22.95 -3.02
N LEU A 61 4.75 21.90 -2.23
CA LEU A 61 5.21 22.02 -0.84
C LEU A 61 6.68 21.63 -0.77
N GLY A 62 7.47 22.43 -0.06
CA GLY A 62 8.87 22.13 0.20
C GLY A 62 9.04 20.98 1.18
N SER A 63 10.28 20.51 1.32
CA SER A 63 10.60 19.41 2.22
C SER A 63 10.17 19.70 3.66
N GLY A 64 9.36 18.82 4.24
CA GLY A 64 8.93 18.90 5.64
C GLY A 64 7.75 19.84 5.91
N ASP A 65 7.27 20.60 4.92
CA ASP A 65 6.12 21.49 5.08
C ASP A 65 4.86 20.72 5.51
N ALA A 66 3.92 21.43 6.13
CA ALA A 66 2.67 20.85 6.61
C ALA A 66 1.44 21.62 6.11
N LEU A 67 0.35 20.88 5.85
CA LEU A 67 -0.98 21.46 5.67
C LEU A 67 -1.82 21.21 6.91
N ALA A 68 -2.43 22.26 7.44
CA ALA A 68 -3.28 22.20 8.62
C ALA A 68 -4.59 22.98 8.41
N THR A 69 -5.59 22.70 9.23
CA THR A 69 -6.83 23.48 9.27
C THR A 69 -6.84 24.40 10.48
N SER A 70 -7.39 25.61 10.33
CA SER A 70 -7.67 26.50 11.45
C SER A 70 -8.66 25.87 12.43
N ILE A 71 -8.51 26.19 13.72
CA ILE A 71 -9.45 25.79 14.78
C ILE A 71 -10.89 26.25 14.52
N LEU A 72 -11.07 27.28 13.68
CA LEU A 72 -12.37 27.86 13.37
C LEU A 72 -13.14 27.10 12.28
N ILE A 73 -12.48 26.17 11.56
CA ILE A 73 -13.16 25.28 10.61
C ILE A 73 -13.72 24.08 11.37
N PHE A 74 -15.04 23.87 11.28
CA PHE A 74 -15.70 22.68 11.79
C PHE A 74 -15.63 21.56 10.74
N GLY A 75 -15.21 20.36 11.18
CA GLY A 75 -15.05 19.18 10.32
C GLY A 75 -13.72 19.10 9.55
N ASN A 76 -13.71 18.17 8.60
CA ASN A 76 -12.61 17.88 7.68
C ASN A 76 -12.72 18.75 6.42
N ILE A 77 -11.61 18.89 5.68
CA ILE A 77 -11.58 19.67 4.44
C ILE A 77 -11.07 18.86 3.27
N THR A 78 -11.38 19.36 2.07
CA THR A 78 -10.80 18.88 0.81
C THR A 78 -9.96 19.99 0.21
N VAL A 79 -8.74 19.67 -0.18
CA VAL A 79 -7.86 20.58 -0.92
C VAL A 79 -7.75 20.06 -2.34
N VAL A 80 -8.15 20.90 -3.29
CA VAL A 80 -8.11 20.63 -4.72
C VAL A 80 -6.99 21.42 -5.36
N ALA A 81 -6.16 20.78 -6.17
CA ALA A 81 -5.20 21.45 -7.05
C ALA A 81 -5.37 20.92 -8.47
N ASN A 82 -5.89 21.76 -9.36
CA ASN A 82 -6.29 21.33 -10.71
C ASN A 82 -5.09 20.80 -11.51
N GLU A 83 -3.93 21.44 -11.40
CA GLU A 83 -2.69 21.06 -12.09
C GLU A 83 -1.75 20.20 -11.23
N GLY A 84 -2.23 19.71 -10.08
CA GLY A 84 -1.55 18.66 -9.33
C GLY A 84 -0.86 19.12 -8.06
N PHE A 85 -0.14 18.17 -7.46
CA PHE A 85 0.61 18.38 -6.23
C PHE A 85 2.03 17.83 -6.38
N THR A 86 3.02 18.60 -5.92
CA THR A 86 4.38 18.12 -5.71
C THR A 86 4.71 18.25 -4.23
N LEU A 87 5.04 17.12 -3.61
CA LEU A 87 5.14 16.97 -2.17
C LEU A 87 6.47 16.29 -1.80
N ASP A 88 7.10 16.77 -0.74
CA ASP A 88 8.39 16.28 -0.23
C ASP A 88 8.31 16.18 1.29
N SER A 89 8.25 14.95 1.81
CA SER A 89 8.25 14.65 3.25
C SER A 89 7.23 15.46 4.08
N ASN A 90 6.03 15.68 3.53
CA ASN A 90 5.04 16.60 4.12
C ASN A 90 4.09 15.94 5.12
N THR A 91 3.54 16.74 6.04
CA THR A 91 2.45 16.31 6.94
C THR A 91 1.13 16.95 6.52
N ILE A 92 0.17 16.15 6.06
CA ILE A 92 -1.10 16.63 5.49
C ILE A 92 -2.27 16.31 6.42
N GLY A 93 -2.68 17.31 7.20
CA GLY A 93 -3.74 17.23 8.18
C GLY A 93 -3.37 16.46 9.45
N THR A 94 -4.36 16.27 10.32
CA THR A 94 -4.20 15.54 11.60
C THR A 94 -5.31 14.49 11.75
N PRO A 95 -5.19 13.53 12.70
CA PRO A 95 -6.22 12.52 12.92
C PRO A 95 -7.62 13.08 13.28
N THR A 96 -7.69 14.29 13.85
CA THR A 96 -8.96 14.93 14.26
C THR A 96 -9.44 15.99 13.27
N LYS A 97 -8.57 16.44 12.37
CA LYS A 97 -8.85 17.43 11.33
C LYS A 97 -8.17 16.97 10.04
N THR A 98 -8.88 16.09 9.34
CA THR A 98 -8.28 15.43 8.18
C THR A 98 -8.36 16.34 6.95
N ILE A 99 -7.38 16.16 6.07
CA ILE A 99 -7.29 16.89 4.80
C ILE A 99 -7.20 15.86 3.68
N ALA A 100 -8.25 15.79 2.86
CA ALA A 100 -8.23 15.01 1.63
C ALA A 100 -7.60 15.83 0.50
N LEU A 101 -6.76 15.20 -0.31
CA LEU A 101 -6.18 15.83 -1.50
C LEU A 101 -6.86 15.32 -2.77
N VAL A 102 -7.22 16.24 -3.65
CA VAL A 102 -7.84 15.93 -4.94
C VAL A 102 -7.13 16.70 -6.03
N SER A 103 -6.60 16.02 -7.04
CA SER A 103 -6.23 16.67 -8.29
C SER A 103 -7.28 16.39 -9.36
N ASP A 104 -7.46 17.34 -10.28
CA ASP A 104 -8.34 17.14 -11.42
C ASP A 104 -7.54 16.48 -12.55
N VAL A 105 -6.72 17.26 -13.25
CA VAL A 105 -5.93 16.78 -14.39
C VAL A 105 -4.46 16.52 -14.04
N GLY A 106 -3.95 17.19 -13.00
CA GLY A 106 -2.55 17.14 -12.63
C GLY A 106 -2.12 15.87 -11.90
N ALA A 107 -0.83 15.57 -12.03
CA ALA A 107 -0.22 14.48 -11.27
C ALA A 107 -0.11 14.83 -9.79
N ILE A 108 -0.13 13.80 -8.95
CA ILE A 108 0.22 13.90 -7.53
C ILE A 108 1.54 13.17 -7.35
N GLU A 109 2.60 13.90 -7.06
CA GLU A 109 3.95 13.38 -6.93
C GLU A 109 4.48 13.58 -5.50
N VAL A 110 4.84 12.48 -4.85
CA VAL A 110 5.46 12.48 -3.52
C VAL A 110 6.87 11.89 -3.65
N VAL A 111 7.88 12.77 -3.63
CA VAL A 111 9.29 12.43 -3.92
C VAL A 111 10.14 12.20 -2.67
N GLY A 112 9.77 12.85 -1.55
CA GLY A 112 10.45 12.69 -0.26
C GLY A 112 10.06 11.42 0.50
N THR A 113 10.77 11.13 1.60
CA THR A 113 10.44 10.00 2.47
C THR A 113 9.60 10.42 3.67
N GLY A 114 8.57 9.64 4.02
CA GLY A 114 7.84 9.83 5.26
C GLY A 114 6.69 10.85 5.20
N SER A 115 6.22 11.23 4.02
CA SER A 115 5.00 12.03 3.91
C SER A 115 3.81 11.31 4.56
N THR A 116 3.03 12.02 5.36
CA THR A 116 1.85 11.47 6.04
C THR A 116 0.58 12.18 5.61
N PHE A 117 -0.46 11.40 5.32
CA PHE A 117 -1.76 11.89 4.87
C PHE A 117 -2.84 11.39 5.81
N SER A 118 -3.55 12.32 6.44
CA SER A 118 -4.64 12.05 7.39
C SER A 118 -5.93 11.53 6.74
N ALA A 119 -6.06 11.64 5.41
CA ALA A 119 -7.20 11.16 4.64
C ALA A 119 -6.76 10.61 3.28
N SER A 120 -7.74 10.36 2.41
CA SER A 120 -7.52 9.86 1.05
C SER A 120 -6.87 10.88 0.13
N VAL A 121 -6.16 10.36 -0.87
CA VAL A 121 -5.53 11.11 -1.95
C VAL A 121 -6.13 10.63 -3.26
N SER A 122 -6.60 11.54 -4.12
CA SER A 122 -7.19 11.15 -5.40
C SER A 122 -6.88 12.08 -6.55
N SER A 123 -6.90 11.55 -7.77
CA SER A 123 -6.82 12.31 -9.01
C SER A 123 -7.90 11.83 -10.01
N THR A 124 -8.44 12.73 -10.83
CA THR A 124 -9.34 12.31 -11.92
C THR A 124 -8.50 11.70 -13.04
N ASP A 125 -7.61 12.50 -13.65
CA ASP A 125 -6.83 12.08 -14.83
C ASP A 125 -5.35 11.90 -14.55
N GLY A 126 -4.81 12.61 -13.57
CA GLY A 126 -3.39 12.58 -13.27
C GLY A 126 -2.92 11.26 -12.71
N ALA A 127 -1.67 10.91 -13.02
CA ALA A 127 -0.98 9.83 -12.33
C ALA A 127 -0.73 10.20 -10.87
N ILE A 128 -0.68 9.19 -10.01
CA ILE A 128 -0.27 9.35 -8.61
C ILE A 128 0.99 8.53 -8.40
N SER A 129 2.06 9.17 -7.93
CA SER A 129 3.32 8.53 -7.58
C SER A 129 3.65 8.86 -6.12
N MET A 130 3.83 7.83 -5.30
CA MET A 130 4.10 8.00 -3.88
C MET A 130 5.33 7.21 -3.43
N THR A 131 6.34 7.90 -2.91
CA THR A 131 7.53 7.30 -2.30
C THR A 131 7.42 7.34 -0.79
N ASN A 132 7.53 6.19 -0.12
CA ASN A 132 7.56 6.02 1.33
C ASN A 132 6.51 6.84 2.09
N ALA A 133 5.29 6.92 1.53
CA ALA A 133 4.20 7.70 2.09
C ALA A 133 3.30 6.83 2.97
N THR A 134 2.75 7.42 4.04
CA THR A 134 1.68 6.81 4.84
C THR A 134 0.37 7.52 4.59
N VAL A 135 -0.61 6.81 4.03
CA VAL A 135 -1.94 7.33 3.74
C VAL A 135 -2.96 6.63 4.62
N ALA A 136 -3.64 7.37 5.49
CA ALA A 136 -4.67 6.84 6.38
C ALA A 136 -5.97 6.47 5.63
N GLY A 137 -6.17 7.02 4.44
CA GLY A 137 -7.28 6.70 3.55
C GLY A 137 -6.89 5.83 2.35
N SER A 138 -7.64 5.99 1.27
CA SER A 138 -7.41 5.33 -0.01
C SER A 138 -6.60 6.21 -0.96
N VAL A 139 -5.95 5.59 -1.94
CA VAL A 139 -5.30 6.29 -3.05
C VAL A 139 -5.99 5.91 -4.35
N LYS A 140 -6.53 6.89 -5.08
CA LYS A 140 -7.32 6.61 -6.28
C LYS A 140 -6.98 7.55 -7.43
N THR A 141 -6.70 7.00 -8.61
CA THR A 141 -6.78 7.75 -9.87
C THR A 141 -7.81 7.14 -10.80
N THR A 142 -8.64 7.96 -11.46
CA THR A 142 -9.73 7.44 -12.29
C THR A 142 -9.23 6.99 -13.66
N ASN A 143 -8.34 7.76 -14.29
CA ASN A 143 -7.78 7.46 -15.61
C ASN A 143 -6.25 7.30 -15.60
N GLY A 144 -5.56 7.87 -14.60
CA GLY A 144 -4.11 7.83 -14.50
C GLY A 144 -3.56 6.47 -14.05
N ALA A 145 -2.22 6.38 -14.04
CA ALA A 145 -1.49 5.27 -13.44
C ALA A 145 -1.18 5.55 -11.95
N LEU A 146 -0.94 4.48 -11.18
CA LEU A 146 -0.58 4.57 -9.76
C LEU A 146 0.77 3.89 -9.51
N THR A 147 1.72 4.62 -8.95
CA THR A 147 3.02 4.09 -8.53
C THR A 147 3.19 4.25 -7.02
N LEU A 148 3.46 3.15 -6.32
CA LEU A 148 3.69 3.10 -4.88
C LEU A 148 5.08 2.49 -4.64
N VAL A 149 5.98 3.24 -4.02
CA VAL A 149 7.34 2.77 -3.69
C VAL A 149 7.50 2.84 -2.18
N GLY A 150 7.43 1.70 -1.51
CA GLY A 150 7.38 1.61 -0.05
C GLY A 150 6.11 2.22 0.53
N GLY A 151 6.13 2.49 1.83
CA GLY A 151 5.02 3.13 2.54
C GLY A 151 3.79 2.24 2.77
N THR A 152 2.74 2.85 3.31
CA THR A 152 1.52 2.16 3.73
C THR A 152 0.28 2.92 3.27
N ILE A 153 -0.64 2.22 2.62
CA ILE A 153 -1.99 2.69 2.30
C ILE A 153 -2.97 1.89 3.16
N ALA A 154 -3.64 2.56 4.10
CA ALA A 154 -4.59 1.90 5.00
C ALA A 154 -5.90 1.51 4.30
N GLY A 155 -6.27 2.24 3.24
CA GLY A 155 -7.45 1.95 2.42
C GLY A 155 -7.15 1.08 1.21
N VAL A 156 -7.89 1.32 0.13
CA VAL A 156 -7.67 0.68 -1.17
C VAL A 156 -6.73 1.52 -2.04
N ALA A 157 -6.06 0.87 -3.00
CA ALA A 157 -5.34 1.56 -4.07
C ALA A 157 -5.95 1.20 -5.42
N GLN A 158 -6.44 2.21 -6.15
CA GLN A 158 -7.21 2.03 -7.37
C GLN A 158 -6.69 2.95 -8.47
N ALA A 159 -6.55 2.40 -9.68
CA ALA A 159 -6.15 3.17 -10.86
C ALA A 159 -7.06 2.86 -12.05
N GLY A 160 -7.26 3.85 -12.92
CA GLY A 160 -7.74 3.62 -14.27
C GLY A 160 -6.73 2.81 -15.06
N GLY A 161 -5.52 3.34 -15.15
CA GLY A 161 -4.37 2.71 -15.79
C GLY A 161 -3.65 1.70 -14.90
N ALA A 162 -2.38 1.44 -15.22
CA ALA A 162 -1.56 0.45 -14.54
C ALA A 162 -1.24 0.83 -13.09
N ILE A 163 -1.05 -0.18 -12.24
CA ILE A 163 -0.53 -0.03 -10.87
C ILE A 163 0.84 -0.70 -10.78
N THR A 164 1.83 0.03 -10.26
CA THR A 164 3.13 -0.52 -9.85
C THR A 164 3.31 -0.32 -8.35
N ALA A 165 3.46 -1.39 -7.59
CA ALA A 165 3.71 -1.34 -6.16
C ALA A 165 5.01 -2.08 -5.81
N THR A 166 6.02 -1.35 -5.36
CA THR A 166 7.33 -1.88 -4.98
C THR A 166 7.53 -1.71 -3.49
N GLY A 167 7.53 -2.80 -2.72
CA GLY A 167 7.72 -2.78 -1.27
C GLY A 167 6.63 -2.06 -0.47
N ALA A 168 5.52 -1.68 -1.10
CA ALA A 168 4.41 -0.97 -0.46
C ALA A 168 3.46 -1.95 0.25
N ALA A 169 2.89 -1.51 1.37
CA ALA A 169 1.83 -2.22 2.06
C ALA A 169 0.47 -1.56 1.78
N VAL A 170 -0.47 -2.31 1.20
CA VAL A 170 -1.85 -1.86 0.98
C VAL A 170 -2.75 -2.75 1.80
N THR A 171 -3.43 -2.22 2.82
CA THR A 171 -4.30 -3.02 3.69
C THR A 171 -5.57 -3.47 2.96
N GLY A 172 -6.07 -2.65 2.03
CA GLY A 172 -7.23 -2.98 1.20
C GLY A 172 -6.89 -3.72 -0.09
N ASN A 173 -7.75 -3.52 -1.09
CA ASN A 173 -7.59 -4.08 -2.43
C ASN A 173 -6.67 -3.23 -3.30
N LEU A 174 -6.05 -3.87 -4.29
CA LEU A 174 -5.46 -3.24 -5.47
C LEU A 174 -6.33 -3.47 -6.69
N THR A 175 -6.78 -2.40 -7.35
CA THR A 175 -7.65 -2.51 -8.54
C THR A 175 -7.17 -1.63 -9.68
N SER A 176 -6.74 -2.25 -10.79
CA SER A 176 -6.50 -1.59 -12.07
C SER A 176 -7.63 -1.89 -13.05
N HIS A 177 -8.36 -0.87 -13.52
CA HIS A 177 -9.54 -1.09 -14.35
C HIS A 177 -9.22 -1.45 -15.80
N SER A 178 -8.18 -0.87 -16.38
CA SER A 178 -7.77 -1.14 -17.77
C SER A 178 -6.30 -1.50 -17.92
N GLY A 179 -5.50 -1.38 -16.85
CA GLY A 179 -4.06 -1.62 -16.86
C GLY A 179 -3.62 -2.94 -16.24
N ALA A 180 -2.31 -3.12 -16.21
CA ALA A 180 -1.63 -4.19 -15.50
C ALA A 180 -1.43 -3.86 -14.01
N ILE A 181 -1.19 -4.89 -13.20
CA ILE A 181 -0.68 -4.73 -11.82
C ILE A 181 0.71 -5.38 -11.73
N THR A 182 1.71 -4.63 -11.31
CA THR A 182 3.04 -5.14 -10.97
C THR A 182 3.30 -4.97 -9.48
N LEU A 183 3.52 -6.08 -8.77
CA LEU A 183 3.91 -6.12 -7.36
C LEU A 183 5.34 -6.64 -7.25
N THR A 184 6.19 -5.93 -6.52
CA THR A 184 7.57 -6.36 -6.25
C THR A 184 7.88 -6.11 -4.79
N GLY A 185 7.90 -7.16 -3.97
CA GLY A 185 7.88 -7.02 -2.52
C GLY A 185 6.51 -6.55 -2.00
N GLY A 186 6.44 -6.26 -0.70
CA GLY A 186 5.25 -5.68 -0.08
C GLY A 186 4.08 -6.64 0.12
N SER A 187 2.93 -6.08 0.49
CA SER A 187 1.74 -6.87 0.84
C SER A 187 0.44 -6.19 0.42
N VAL A 188 -0.52 -7.01 -0.02
CA VAL A 188 -1.91 -6.61 -0.27
C VAL A 188 -2.80 -7.35 0.71
N GLY A 189 -3.47 -6.61 1.60
CA GLY A 189 -4.36 -7.14 2.62
C GLY A 189 -5.67 -7.70 2.05
N GLY A 190 -6.10 -7.21 0.88
CA GLY A 190 -7.25 -7.69 0.13
C GLY A 190 -6.89 -8.42 -1.17
N ASN A 191 -7.74 -8.22 -2.18
CA ASN A 191 -7.56 -8.79 -3.52
C ASN A 191 -6.68 -7.88 -4.39
N ALA A 192 -5.98 -8.46 -5.36
CA ALA A 192 -5.44 -7.72 -6.50
C ALA A 192 -6.21 -8.09 -7.79
N LEU A 193 -6.87 -7.09 -8.38
CA LEU A 193 -7.71 -7.22 -9.56
C LEU A 193 -7.19 -6.33 -10.69
N ALA A 194 -6.88 -6.92 -11.83
CA ALA A 194 -6.47 -6.20 -13.03
C ALA A 194 -7.27 -6.65 -14.25
N ALA A 195 -7.52 -5.74 -15.18
CA ALA A 195 -7.90 -6.15 -16.54
C ALA A 195 -6.69 -6.71 -17.31
N GLY A 196 -5.53 -6.06 -17.17
CA GLY A 196 -4.28 -6.47 -17.80
C GLY A 196 -3.54 -7.57 -17.03
N VAL A 197 -2.28 -7.77 -17.41
CA VAL A 197 -1.38 -8.76 -16.80
C VAL A 197 -1.19 -8.46 -15.32
N ILE A 198 -1.13 -9.50 -14.49
CA ILE A 198 -0.63 -9.37 -13.11
C ILE A 198 0.74 -10.04 -13.01
N THR A 199 1.74 -9.29 -12.55
CA THR A 199 3.04 -9.83 -12.18
C THR A 199 3.28 -9.55 -10.71
N ALA A 200 3.48 -10.59 -9.91
CA ALA A 200 3.77 -10.46 -8.49
C ALA A 200 5.06 -11.23 -8.16
N THR A 201 6.05 -10.53 -7.62
CA THR A 201 7.34 -11.10 -7.20
C THR A 201 7.61 -10.73 -5.76
N ASP A 202 7.96 -11.69 -4.91
CA ASP A 202 8.26 -11.44 -3.48
C ASP A 202 7.12 -10.77 -2.69
N SER A 203 5.88 -10.92 -3.16
CA SER A 203 4.71 -10.25 -2.58
C SER A 203 3.77 -11.23 -1.88
N THR A 204 3.10 -10.75 -0.83
CA THR A 204 1.99 -11.47 -0.19
C THR A 204 0.65 -10.83 -0.56
N VAL A 205 -0.34 -11.65 -0.92
CA VAL A 205 -1.73 -11.24 -1.12
C VAL A 205 -2.64 -12.10 -0.26
N THR A 206 -3.31 -11.53 0.73
CA THR A 206 -4.23 -12.28 1.61
C THR A 206 -5.57 -12.58 0.96
N GLY A 207 -5.94 -11.86 -0.10
CA GLY A 207 -7.09 -12.18 -0.94
C GLY A 207 -6.73 -13.01 -2.17
N ASN A 208 -7.45 -12.76 -3.25
CA ASN A 208 -7.28 -13.39 -4.56
C ASN A 208 -6.38 -12.56 -5.47
N LEU A 209 -5.71 -13.23 -6.41
CA LEU A 209 -5.16 -12.61 -7.61
C LEU A 209 -6.08 -12.90 -8.80
N THR A 210 -6.62 -11.86 -9.43
CA THR A 210 -7.55 -12.01 -10.56
C THR A 210 -7.17 -11.12 -11.73
N SER A 211 -6.84 -11.72 -12.88
CA SER A 211 -6.71 -11.01 -14.17
C SER A 211 -7.90 -11.36 -15.05
N SER A 212 -8.75 -10.37 -15.35
CA SER A 212 -10.00 -10.60 -16.08
C SER A 212 -9.83 -10.73 -17.59
N ALA A 213 -8.70 -10.31 -18.16
CA ALA A 213 -8.46 -10.40 -19.61
C ALA A 213 -7.05 -10.88 -20.00
N ALA A 214 -6.14 -11.12 -19.05
CA ALA A 214 -4.75 -11.45 -19.36
C ALA A 214 -4.15 -12.54 -18.45
N ALA A 215 -2.84 -12.68 -18.52
CA ALA A 215 -2.08 -13.69 -17.81
C ALA A 215 -1.70 -13.25 -16.39
N ILE A 216 -1.39 -14.23 -15.53
CA ILE A 216 -0.79 -14.00 -14.21
C ILE A 216 0.58 -14.69 -14.13
N THR A 217 1.57 -13.97 -13.61
CA THR A 217 2.87 -14.50 -13.21
C THR A 217 3.10 -14.24 -11.72
N LEU A 218 3.37 -15.29 -10.95
CA LEU A 218 3.70 -15.21 -9.52
C LEU A 218 5.05 -15.89 -9.26
N VAL A 219 5.98 -15.17 -8.62
CA VAL A 219 7.33 -15.67 -8.32
C VAL A 219 7.67 -15.38 -6.87
N ARG A 220 8.09 -16.40 -6.11
CA ARG A 220 8.48 -16.25 -4.69
C ARG A 220 7.43 -15.53 -3.83
N GLY A 221 6.15 -15.73 -4.11
CA GLY A 221 5.04 -15.03 -3.46
C GLY A 221 4.08 -15.97 -2.72
N SER A 222 3.14 -15.37 -1.98
CA SER A 222 2.07 -16.11 -1.30
C SER A 222 0.72 -15.47 -1.58
N VAL A 223 -0.26 -16.29 -1.96
CA VAL A 223 -1.65 -15.88 -2.17
C VAL A 223 -2.52 -16.77 -1.28
N TRP A 224 -3.27 -16.20 -0.34
CA TRP A 224 -4.08 -17.03 0.56
C TRP A 224 -5.40 -17.48 -0.08
N GLY A 225 -5.93 -16.67 -1.00
CA GLY A 225 -7.09 -17.01 -1.80
C GLY A 225 -6.74 -17.76 -3.08
N ASP A 226 -7.57 -17.54 -4.09
CA ASP A 226 -7.45 -18.14 -5.42
C ASP A 226 -6.59 -17.29 -6.36
N VAL A 227 -6.03 -17.94 -7.38
CA VAL A 227 -5.38 -17.29 -8.53
C VAL A 227 -6.19 -17.60 -9.79
N ASN A 228 -6.80 -16.57 -10.38
CA ASN A 228 -7.72 -16.70 -11.52
C ASN A 228 -7.27 -15.83 -12.70
N ALA A 229 -7.08 -16.40 -13.88
CA ALA A 229 -6.68 -15.66 -15.08
C ALA A 229 -7.51 -16.05 -16.31
N ALA A 230 -7.87 -15.05 -17.12
CA ALA A 230 -8.50 -15.28 -18.42
C ALA A 230 -7.51 -15.79 -19.50
N ALA A 231 -6.19 -15.70 -19.26
CA ALA A 231 -5.17 -16.29 -20.12
C ALA A 231 -4.37 -17.35 -19.35
N ALA A 232 -3.05 -17.42 -19.58
CA ALA A 232 -2.17 -18.38 -18.91
C ALA A 232 -1.82 -17.97 -17.46
N ILE A 233 -1.48 -18.95 -16.64
CA ILE A 233 -0.92 -18.75 -15.30
C ILE A 233 0.46 -19.41 -15.21
N THR A 234 1.46 -18.66 -14.74
CA THR A 234 2.78 -19.19 -14.38
C THR A 234 3.07 -18.90 -12.92
N ILE A 235 3.34 -19.94 -12.12
CA ILE A 235 3.63 -19.81 -10.70
C ILE A 235 4.92 -20.56 -10.37
N THR A 236 5.88 -19.84 -9.81
CA THR A 236 7.19 -20.37 -9.44
C THR A 236 7.50 -20.04 -7.98
N ASP A 237 7.94 -21.02 -7.21
CA ASP A 237 8.46 -20.84 -5.84
C ASP A 237 7.48 -20.21 -4.88
N SER A 238 6.20 -20.47 -5.10
CA SER A 238 5.14 -19.73 -4.44
C SER A 238 4.16 -20.67 -3.76
N CYS A 239 3.30 -20.07 -2.95
CA CYS A 239 2.20 -20.81 -2.37
C CYS A 239 0.84 -20.16 -2.59
N ILE A 240 -0.13 -21.00 -2.95
CA ILE A 240 -1.53 -20.66 -3.13
C ILE A 240 -2.37 -21.42 -2.10
N GLY A 241 -3.07 -20.70 -1.22
CA GLY A 241 -3.97 -21.29 -0.24
C GLY A 241 -5.27 -21.83 -0.86
N GLY A 242 -5.74 -21.20 -1.94
CA GLY A 242 -6.92 -21.59 -2.71
C GLY A 242 -6.62 -22.45 -3.93
N SER A 243 -7.45 -22.25 -4.96
CA SER A 243 -7.37 -22.91 -6.27
C SER A 243 -6.61 -22.06 -7.28
N VAL A 244 -6.13 -22.69 -8.34
CA VAL A 244 -5.53 -22.02 -9.50
C VAL A 244 -6.37 -22.32 -10.74
N GLN A 245 -6.91 -21.28 -11.38
CA GLN A 245 -7.83 -21.42 -12.52
C GLN A 245 -7.42 -20.52 -13.68
N ALA A 246 -7.21 -21.11 -14.86
CA ALA A 246 -6.82 -20.39 -16.06
C ALA A 246 -7.68 -20.84 -17.25
N SER A 247 -8.11 -19.91 -18.11
CA SER A 247 -8.65 -20.31 -19.42
C SER A 247 -7.54 -20.79 -20.37
N GLY A 248 -6.30 -20.32 -20.17
CA GLY A 248 -5.11 -20.78 -20.89
C GLY A 248 -4.41 -21.97 -20.22
N ALA A 249 -3.10 -22.11 -20.48
CA ALA A 249 -2.25 -23.10 -19.83
C ALA A 249 -1.87 -22.69 -18.40
N ILE A 250 -1.60 -23.68 -17.55
CA ILE A 250 -1.04 -23.49 -16.20
C ILE A 250 0.33 -24.14 -16.11
N THR A 251 1.33 -23.36 -15.67
CA THR A 251 2.67 -23.85 -15.34
C THR A 251 2.98 -23.62 -13.86
N LEU A 252 3.26 -24.69 -13.13
CA LEU A 252 3.66 -24.68 -11.72
C LEU A 252 5.07 -25.24 -11.59
N THR A 253 5.94 -24.53 -10.87
CA THR A 253 7.32 -24.99 -10.58
C THR A 253 7.64 -24.71 -9.11
N ARG A 254 7.95 -25.76 -8.33
CA ARG A 254 8.22 -25.63 -6.89
C ARG A 254 7.12 -24.87 -6.13
N THR A 255 5.87 -25.19 -6.46
CA THR A 255 4.68 -24.48 -5.97
C THR A 255 3.79 -25.41 -5.15
N THR A 256 3.16 -24.88 -4.10
CA THR A 256 2.03 -25.55 -3.42
C THR A 256 0.71 -24.87 -3.77
N VAL A 257 -0.31 -25.68 -4.06
CA VAL A 257 -1.71 -25.28 -4.24
C VAL A 257 -2.55 -26.04 -3.23
N GLY A 258 -3.25 -25.30 -2.36
CA GLY A 258 -4.06 -25.83 -1.28
C GLY A 258 -5.37 -26.48 -1.72
N ASN A 259 -5.79 -26.26 -2.97
CA ASN A 259 -7.02 -26.80 -3.52
C ASN A 259 -6.82 -27.28 -4.98
N ASN A 260 -7.79 -27.07 -5.86
CA ASN A 260 -7.80 -27.60 -7.23
C ASN A 260 -6.95 -26.77 -8.20
N VAL A 261 -6.51 -27.40 -9.29
CA VAL A 261 -5.88 -26.72 -10.43
C VAL A 261 -6.67 -27.04 -11.69
N GLN A 262 -7.18 -26.01 -12.36
CA GLN A 262 -8.03 -26.16 -13.54
C GLN A 262 -7.56 -25.25 -14.68
N ALA A 263 -7.24 -25.85 -15.83
CA ALA A 263 -6.79 -25.13 -17.01
C ALA A 263 -7.69 -25.45 -18.21
N GLY A 264 -8.05 -24.42 -19.00
CA GLY A 264 -8.59 -24.64 -20.34
C GLY A 264 -7.54 -25.18 -21.32
N GLY A 265 -6.26 -24.92 -21.06
CA GLY A 265 -5.12 -25.45 -21.81
C GLY A 265 -4.41 -26.63 -21.12
N ALA A 266 -3.13 -26.78 -21.43
CA ALA A 266 -2.25 -27.77 -20.79
C ALA A 266 -1.91 -27.40 -19.34
N ILE A 267 -1.63 -28.41 -18.51
CA ILE A 267 -1.09 -28.26 -17.16
C ILE A 267 0.30 -28.87 -17.12
N THR A 268 1.30 -28.09 -16.72
CA THR A 268 2.65 -28.57 -16.39
C THR A 268 2.96 -28.26 -14.94
N ALA A 269 3.21 -29.29 -14.14
CA ALA A 269 3.62 -29.17 -12.75
C ALA A 269 4.97 -29.86 -12.55
N THR A 270 5.97 -29.10 -12.12
CA THR A 270 7.32 -29.60 -11.82
C THR A 270 7.62 -29.36 -10.34
N ASP A 271 7.97 -30.41 -9.60
CA ASP A 271 8.29 -30.35 -8.17
C ASP A 271 7.23 -29.60 -7.35
N SER A 272 5.96 -29.78 -7.70
CA SER A 272 4.84 -29.00 -7.15
C SER A 272 3.81 -29.90 -6.47
N CYS A 273 3.15 -29.35 -5.45
CA CYS A 273 2.14 -30.05 -4.66
C CYS A 273 0.76 -29.45 -4.88
N ILE A 274 -0.19 -30.29 -5.24
CA ILE A 274 -1.58 -29.93 -5.46
C ILE A 274 -2.41 -30.82 -4.53
N ALA A 275 -3.08 -30.22 -3.55
CA ALA A 275 -3.86 -30.98 -2.58
C ALA A 275 -5.22 -31.43 -3.15
N GLY A 276 -5.78 -30.67 -4.10
CA GLY A 276 -7.05 -30.96 -4.76
C GLY A 276 -6.92 -31.73 -6.07
N THR A 277 -7.93 -31.60 -6.92
CA THR A 277 -7.98 -32.26 -8.24
C THR A 277 -7.26 -31.43 -9.30
N VAL A 278 -6.83 -32.11 -10.36
CA VAL A 278 -6.20 -31.51 -11.54
C VAL A 278 -7.08 -31.77 -12.75
N MET A 279 -7.53 -30.71 -13.42
CA MET A 279 -8.35 -30.79 -14.64
C MET A 279 -7.74 -29.93 -15.75
N ALA A 280 -7.39 -30.54 -16.87
CA ALA A 280 -6.82 -29.84 -18.02
C ALA A 280 -7.69 -30.06 -19.26
N GLY A 281 -7.89 -29.01 -20.06
CA GLY A 281 -8.42 -29.12 -21.42
C GLY A 281 -7.37 -29.61 -22.44
N GLY A 282 -6.08 -29.54 -22.07
CA GLY A 282 -4.95 -30.05 -22.86
C GLY A 282 -4.17 -31.16 -22.15
N ALA A 283 -2.90 -31.36 -22.55
CA ALA A 283 -2.03 -32.35 -21.93
C ALA A 283 -1.71 -32.00 -20.47
N THR A 284 -1.60 -33.03 -19.61
CA THR A 284 -1.19 -32.90 -18.21
C THR A 284 0.17 -33.57 -18.03
N THR A 285 1.17 -32.80 -17.60
CA THR A 285 2.50 -33.30 -17.26
C THR A 285 2.79 -32.97 -15.80
N ILE A 286 3.01 -33.99 -14.98
CA ILE A 286 3.42 -33.85 -13.58
C ILE A 286 4.75 -34.57 -13.42
N THR A 287 5.79 -33.82 -13.07
CA THR A 287 7.15 -34.34 -12.89
C THR A 287 7.73 -33.85 -11.57
N GLY A 288 8.68 -34.60 -11.03
CA GLY A 288 9.22 -34.30 -9.70
C GLY A 288 8.31 -34.75 -8.56
N GLY A 289 8.76 -34.54 -7.34
CA GLY A 289 8.10 -35.00 -6.13
C GLY A 289 7.65 -33.85 -5.23
N CYS A 290 6.72 -34.14 -4.33
CA CYS A 290 6.27 -33.20 -3.31
C CYS A 290 7.28 -32.95 -2.17
N SER A 291 8.50 -33.47 -2.28
CA SER A 291 9.50 -33.47 -1.23
C SER A 291 10.27 -32.16 -1.10
N SER A 292 10.17 -31.24 -2.07
CA SER A 292 10.96 -30.00 -2.14
C SER A 292 10.12 -28.72 -2.19
N SER A 293 8.79 -28.82 -2.10
CA SER A 293 7.95 -27.62 -2.06
C SER A 293 8.22 -26.84 -0.77
N PRO A 294 8.30 -25.50 -0.78
CA PRO A 294 8.25 -24.71 0.44
C PRO A 294 7.06 -25.20 1.25
N VAL A 295 7.39 -25.60 2.48
CA VAL A 295 6.58 -26.43 3.37
C VAL A 295 5.13 -25.95 3.38
N GLN A 296 4.16 -26.85 3.26
CA GLN A 296 2.73 -26.57 3.42
C GLN A 296 2.39 -25.70 4.66
N SER A 297 3.29 -25.63 5.64
CA SER A 297 3.18 -24.77 6.83
C SER A 297 3.31 -23.27 6.57
N SER A 298 3.85 -22.81 5.44
CA SER A 298 3.95 -21.38 5.11
C SER A 298 2.71 -20.82 4.40
N CYS A 299 1.81 -21.67 3.94
CA CYS A 299 0.62 -21.30 3.17
C CYS A 299 -0.63 -21.16 4.02
N LYS A 300 -0.65 -21.85 5.16
CA LYS A 300 -1.65 -21.59 6.18
C LYS A 300 -1.09 -20.50 7.07
N ALA A 301 -1.89 -19.46 7.33
CA ALA A 301 -1.78 -18.75 8.59
C ALA A 301 -1.56 -19.81 9.66
N THR A 302 -0.45 -19.76 10.40
CA THR A 302 -0.27 -20.68 11.52
C THR A 302 -1.51 -20.51 12.38
N PRO A 303 -2.38 -21.53 12.52
CA PRO A 303 -3.48 -21.45 13.46
C PRO A 303 -2.86 -21.02 14.79
N PRO A 304 -3.47 -20.10 15.56
CA PRO A 304 -2.93 -19.71 16.85
C PRO A 304 -2.50 -20.97 17.59
N THR A 305 -1.20 -21.12 17.84
CA THR A 305 -0.64 -22.33 18.48
C THR A 305 -1.10 -22.44 19.93
N THR A 306 -1.69 -21.36 20.44
CA THR A 306 -2.45 -21.32 21.66
C THR A 306 -3.94 -21.53 21.35
N PRO A 307 -4.61 -22.50 22.00
CA PRO A 307 -6.06 -22.62 21.93
C PRO A 307 -6.73 -21.26 22.19
N LEU A 308 -7.60 -20.84 21.29
CA LEU A 308 -8.50 -19.72 21.53
C LEU A 308 -9.54 -20.20 22.53
N ASP A 309 -9.40 -19.81 23.79
CA ASP A 309 -10.29 -20.23 24.87
C ASP A 309 -11.37 -19.17 25.19
N HIS A 310 -11.18 -17.93 24.75
CA HIS A 310 -12.06 -16.82 25.12
C HIS A 310 -12.33 -15.85 23.98
N PHE A 311 -13.58 -15.40 23.88
CA PHE A 311 -14.02 -14.27 23.07
C PHE A 311 -14.45 -13.12 23.99
N ALA A 312 -13.83 -11.95 23.83
CA ALA A 312 -14.20 -10.72 24.50
C ALA A 312 -15.11 -9.89 23.60
N PHE A 313 -16.27 -9.51 24.13
CA PHE A 313 -17.20 -8.59 23.48
C PHE A 313 -17.03 -7.22 24.12
N SER A 314 -16.68 -6.22 23.32
CA SER A 314 -16.66 -4.81 23.74
C SER A 314 -17.74 -4.05 23.01
N TYR A 315 -18.56 -3.32 23.75
CA TYR A 315 -19.59 -2.43 23.24
C TYR A 315 -19.63 -1.20 24.14
N ALA A 316 -19.88 -0.03 23.54
CA ALA A 316 -19.86 1.26 24.24
C ALA A 316 -21.22 1.65 24.86
N GLY A 317 -22.25 0.80 24.75
CA GLY A 317 -23.62 1.10 25.15
C GLY A 317 -23.95 0.78 26.61
N ALA A 318 -24.69 1.68 27.26
CA ALA A 318 -25.43 1.36 28.50
C ALA A 318 -26.60 0.42 28.17
N ALA A 319 -26.96 -0.47 29.12
CA ALA A 319 -27.98 -1.49 28.93
C ALA A 319 -29.34 -0.86 28.51
N LEU A 320 -29.95 -1.46 27.47
CA LEU A 320 -31.19 -1.09 26.78
C LEU A 320 -31.12 0.16 25.87
N THR A 321 -30.74 -0.06 24.61
CA THR A 321 -31.04 0.89 23.52
C THR A 321 -31.78 0.16 22.39
N CYS A 322 -32.84 0.76 21.83
CA CYS A 322 -33.58 0.21 20.68
C CYS A 322 -32.85 0.37 19.33
N ASN A 323 -31.63 0.94 19.32
CA ASN A 323 -30.83 1.12 18.12
C ASN A 323 -29.69 0.09 18.06
N PRO A 324 -29.36 -0.47 16.87
CA PRO A 324 -28.23 -1.36 16.70
C PRO A 324 -26.92 -0.65 17.08
N GLN A 325 -26.11 -1.31 17.91
CA GLN A 325 -24.80 -0.82 18.34
C GLN A 325 -23.70 -1.66 17.70
N PRO A 326 -22.57 -1.05 17.28
CA PRO A 326 -21.41 -1.80 16.85
C PRO A 326 -20.81 -2.56 18.04
N ILE A 327 -20.56 -3.86 17.84
CA ILE A 327 -19.92 -4.74 18.81
C ILE A 327 -18.55 -5.14 18.24
N THR A 328 -17.50 -4.97 19.04
CA THR A 328 -16.18 -5.49 18.72
C THR A 328 -16.01 -6.86 19.38
N ILE A 329 -15.66 -7.87 18.59
CA ILE A 329 -15.33 -9.21 19.09
C ILE A 329 -13.82 -9.38 18.97
N SER A 330 -13.15 -9.70 20.07
CA SER A 330 -11.71 -9.99 20.12
C SER A 330 -11.49 -11.39 20.68
N ALA A 331 -10.68 -12.21 20.00
CA ALA A 331 -10.31 -13.54 20.50
C ALA A 331 -8.98 -13.46 21.26
N CYS A 332 -8.92 -14.03 22.46
CA CYS A 332 -7.71 -14.07 23.29
C CYS A 332 -7.34 -15.50 23.66
N SER A 333 -6.04 -15.78 23.77
CA SER A 333 -5.52 -17.05 24.30
C SER A 333 -5.20 -17.04 25.81
N SER A 334 -5.31 -15.89 26.50
CA SER A 334 -4.98 -15.78 27.93
C SER A 334 -5.62 -14.59 28.68
N CYS A 335 -6.69 -13.99 28.15
CA CYS A 335 -7.34 -12.85 28.81
C CYS A 335 -8.01 -13.31 30.13
N ARG A 336 -7.50 -12.83 31.29
CA ARG A 336 -8.18 -12.99 32.59
C ARG A 336 -9.50 -12.21 32.57
N LEU A 337 -10.62 -12.91 32.47
CA LEU A 337 -11.92 -12.29 32.72
C LEU A 337 -12.03 -11.93 34.21
N GLN A 338 -12.24 -10.65 34.51
CA GLN A 338 -12.87 -10.26 35.76
C GLN A 338 -14.32 -10.79 35.70
N PRO A 339 -14.82 -11.55 36.69
CA PRO A 339 -16.17 -12.07 36.64
C PRO A 339 -17.17 -10.91 36.52
N LEU A 340 -18.10 -11.04 35.58
CA LEU A 340 -19.27 -10.15 35.46
C LEU A 340 -19.94 -10.08 36.82
N ARG A 341 -19.70 -8.98 37.55
CA ARG A 341 -20.45 -8.67 38.76
C ARG A 341 -21.90 -8.51 38.33
N ARG A 342 -22.74 -9.49 38.68
CA ARG A 342 -24.19 -9.29 38.73
C ARG A 342 -24.43 -8.13 39.71
N SER A 343 -24.66 -6.94 39.18
CA SER A 343 -25.31 -5.87 39.94
C SER A 343 -26.78 -6.25 40.06
N SER A 344 -27.09 -7.12 41.02
CA SER A 344 -28.43 -7.22 41.57
C SER A 344 -28.48 -6.23 42.72
N GLN A 345 -28.99 -5.04 42.48
CA GLN A 345 -29.73 -4.23 43.44
C GLN A 345 -30.72 -3.37 42.66
N TYR A 346 -32.01 -3.62 42.98
CA TYR A 346 -33.25 -2.86 42.73
C TYR A 346 -33.32 -1.82 41.61
#